data_AF-A0A9J5ZLA2-F1
#
_entry.id   AF-A0A9J5ZLA2-F1
#
_cell.length_a   1.000
_cell.length_b   1.000
_cell.length_c   1.000
_cell.angle_alpha   90.00
_cell.angle_beta   90.00
_cell.angle_gamma   90.00
#
_symmetry.space_group_name_H-M   'P 1'
#
loop_
_entity.id
_entity.type
_entity.pdbx_description
1 polymer ?
#
loop_
_entity_poly.entity_id
_entity_poly.type
_entity_poly.pdbx_seq_one_letter_code
_entity_poly.pdbx_strand_id
1 'polypeptide(L)'
;MGTIFFLLIFLLSFYYCIPKIISTTTDVITTNQSIADGETVVSSGGTFELGFFSPNDSTKRYIGIWYKQILPHMQTVVWVANREKPLTNTSSVVLKVNKWGILALLNGKNEMIWSTNTSRSVQNPVAVLLDSGNLVVKDANDDNPENFLWQSFHFPTDTHLPEMKLGKNLKNTAIVEKL
;
A
#
# COMPACT_ATOMS: atom_id res chain seq x y z
N MET A 1 8.50 46.41 -25.53
CA MET A 1 7.33 46.35 -24.64
C MET A 1 6.38 45.20 -24.98
N GLY A 2 5.96 45.02 -26.24
CA GLY A 2 4.98 43.98 -26.61
C GLY A 2 5.46 42.52 -26.47
N THR A 3 6.69 42.20 -26.88
CA THR A 3 7.21 40.81 -26.86
C THR A 3 7.38 40.24 -25.45
N ILE A 4 7.85 41.04 -24.50
CA ILE A 4 7.98 40.65 -23.09
C ILE A 4 6.60 40.39 -22.47
N PHE A 5 5.60 41.21 -22.82
CA PHE A 5 4.24 41.06 -22.33
C PHE A 5 3.59 39.75 -22.82
N PHE A 6 3.77 39.40 -24.11
CA PHE A 6 3.30 38.11 -24.64
C PHE A 6 3.99 36.91 -24.00
N LEU A 7 5.30 37.01 -23.72
CA LEU A 7 6.05 35.93 -23.06
C LEU A 7 5.57 35.71 -21.62
N LEU A 8 5.25 36.80 -20.91
CA LEU A 8 4.72 36.74 -19.54
C LEU A 8 3.34 36.06 -19.50
N ILE A 9 2.45 36.38 -20.45
CA ILE A 9 1.13 35.77 -20.58
C ILE A 9 1.26 34.27 -20.90
N PHE A 10 2.18 33.91 -21.79
CA PHE A 10 2.44 32.51 -22.13
C PHE A 10 2.94 31.71 -20.91
N LEU A 11 3.90 32.24 -20.14
CA LEU A 11 4.37 31.59 -18.92
C LEU A 11 3.29 31.47 -17.83
N LEU A 12 2.43 32.48 -17.69
CA LEU A 12 1.28 32.44 -16.78
C LEU A 12 0.26 31.37 -17.21
N SER A 13 0.00 31.22 -18.51
CA SER A 13 -0.90 30.17 -19.02
C SER A 13 -0.38 28.75 -18.75
N PHE A 14 0.93 28.52 -18.84
CA PHE A 14 1.54 27.24 -18.48
C PHE A 14 1.45 26.95 -16.98
N TYR A 15 1.57 27.97 -16.12
CA TYR A 15 1.42 27.83 -14.67
C TYR A 15 -0.02 27.43 -14.27
N TYR A 16 -1.03 27.97 -14.97
CA TYR A 16 -2.44 27.62 -14.76
C TYR A 16 -2.89 26.32 -15.45
N CYS A 17 -2.09 25.78 -16.37
CA CYS A 17 -2.42 24.58 -17.13
C CYS A 17 -1.79 23.29 -16.56
N ILE A 18 -1.18 23.33 -15.37
CA ILE A 18 -0.86 22.08 -14.67
C ILE A 18 -2.18 21.56 -14.08
N PRO A 19 -2.72 20.42 -14.57
CA PRO A 19 -3.84 19.80 -13.90
C PRO A 19 -3.37 19.44 -12.48
N LYS A 20 -3.90 20.13 -11.47
CA LYS A 20 -3.90 19.60 -10.10
C LYS A 20 -4.76 18.35 -10.15
N ILE A 21 -4.14 17.20 -10.41
CA ILE A 21 -4.75 15.90 -10.14
C ILE A 21 -4.84 15.85 -8.61
N ILE A 22 -5.97 16.30 -8.07
CA ILE A 22 -6.32 16.06 -6.67
C ILE A 22 -6.69 14.58 -6.62
N SER A 23 -5.68 13.72 -6.58
CA SER A 23 -5.88 12.37 -6.10
C SER A 23 -6.11 12.50 -4.61
N THR A 24 -7.35 12.29 -4.16
CA THR A 24 -7.63 12.11 -2.74
C THR A 24 -7.06 10.75 -2.34
N THR A 25 -5.74 10.68 -2.15
CA THR A 25 -5.09 9.48 -1.64
C THR A 25 -5.46 9.37 -0.17
N THR A 26 -6.35 8.44 0.14
CA THR A 26 -6.65 8.06 1.52
C THR A 26 -5.58 7.10 2.03
N ASP A 27 -5.40 7.06 3.35
CA ASP A 27 -4.59 6.08 4.07
C ASP A 27 -5.35 4.76 4.29
N VAL A 28 -6.65 4.73 3.94
CA VAL A 28 -7.58 3.62 4.18
C VAL A 28 -8.03 2.97 2.87
N ILE A 29 -8.10 1.63 2.90
CA ILE A 29 -8.80 0.79 1.91
C ILE A 29 -10.02 0.18 2.62
N THR A 30 -11.21 0.59 2.20
CA THR A 30 -12.47 0.00 2.68
C THR A 30 -12.87 -1.23 1.86
N THR A 31 -13.85 -2.00 2.34
CA THR A 31 -14.37 -3.20 1.64
C THR A 31 -14.99 -2.92 0.27
N ASN A 32 -15.36 -1.66 0.01
CA ASN A 32 -15.93 -1.22 -1.27
C ASN A 32 -14.88 -0.65 -2.23
N GLN A 33 -13.62 -0.61 -1.81
CA GLN A 33 -12.50 -0.08 -2.58
C GLN A 33 -11.52 -1.20 -2.93
N SER A 34 -10.71 -0.91 -3.93
CA SER A 34 -9.57 -1.74 -4.30
C SER A 34 -8.48 -0.85 -4.88
N ILE A 35 -7.24 -1.31 -4.79
CA ILE A 35 -6.08 -0.66 -5.41
C ILE A 35 -5.69 -1.48 -6.63
N ALA A 36 -5.73 -0.86 -7.80
CA ALA A 36 -5.22 -1.38 -9.05
C ALA A 36 -3.82 -0.83 -9.36
N ASP A 37 -3.18 -1.35 -10.41
CA ASP A 37 -1.86 -0.88 -10.82
C ASP A 37 -1.92 0.60 -11.28
N GLY A 38 -1.03 1.43 -10.74
CA GLY A 38 -1.02 2.89 -10.90
C GLY A 38 -1.78 3.66 -9.81
N GLU A 39 -2.56 2.97 -8.97
CA GLU A 39 -3.20 3.57 -7.80
C GLU A 39 -2.36 3.33 -6.54
N THR A 40 -2.45 4.26 -5.59
CA THR A 40 -1.71 4.19 -4.32
C THR A 40 -2.53 4.64 -3.12
N VAL A 41 -2.11 4.18 -1.95
CA VAL A 41 -2.57 4.59 -0.63
C VAL A 41 -1.41 5.27 0.07
N VAL A 42 -1.65 6.41 0.69
CA VAL A 42 -0.60 7.23 1.29
C VAL A 42 -0.93 7.37 2.77
N SER A 43 0.05 7.16 3.65
CA SER A 43 -0.14 7.36 5.09
C SER A 43 -0.59 8.80 5.38
N SER A 44 -1.32 9.02 6.46
CA SER A 44 -1.95 10.32 6.75
C SER A 44 -0.96 11.49 6.80
N GLY A 45 0.23 11.29 7.35
CA GLY A 45 1.35 12.25 7.37
C GLY A 45 2.18 12.29 6.09
N GLY A 46 1.86 11.47 5.08
CA GLY A 46 2.52 11.47 3.78
C GLY A 46 3.92 10.85 3.76
N THR A 47 4.28 10.09 4.79
CA THR A 47 5.64 9.51 4.93
C THR A 47 5.78 8.22 4.13
N PHE A 48 4.74 7.39 4.12
CA PHE A 48 4.74 6.09 3.45
C PHE A 48 3.68 6.03 2.37
N GLU A 49 3.94 5.21 1.35
CA GLU A 49 3.03 4.95 0.26
C GLU A 49 3.00 3.45 -0.06
N LEU A 50 1.81 2.94 -0.30
CA LEU A 50 1.52 1.55 -0.67
C LEU A 50 0.97 1.53 -2.10
N GLY A 51 1.49 0.61 -2.91
CA GLY A 51 0.95 0.38 -4.25
C GLY A 51 1.75 -0.66 -5.03
N PHE A 52 1.50 -0.69 -6.34
CA PHE A 52 2.22 -1.56 -7.27
C PHE A 52 3.55 -0.94 -7.69
N PHE A 53 4.60 -1.75 -7.72
CA PHE A 53 5.91 -1.32 -8.18
C PHE A 53 6.68 -2.42 -8.91
N SER A 54 7.72 -2.01 -9.63
CA SER A 54 8.68 -2.88 -10.30
C SER A 54 10.09 -2.52 -9.80
N PRO A 55 10.87 -3.48 -9.27
CA PRO A 55 12.24 -3.21 -8.87
C PRO A 55 13.14 -3.09 -10.11
N ASN A 56 13.83 -1.95 -10.26
CA ASN A 56 14.75 -1.69 -11.38
C ASN A 56 14.10 -1.94 -12.76
N ASP A 57 14.88 -2.33 -13.76
CA ASP A 57 14.42 -2.68 -15.12
C ASP A 57 13.73 -4.08 -15.20
N SER A 58 13.14 -4.54 -14.09
CA SER A 58 12.43 -5.82 -14.06
C SER A 58 11.00 -5.70 -14.59
N THR A 59 10.57 -6.69 -15.36
CA THR A 59 9.17 -6.85 -15.78
C THR A 59 8.28 -7.46 -14.69
N LYS A 60 8.85 -7.85 -13.55
CA LYS A 60 8.08 -8.37 -12.42
C LYS A 60 7.39 -7.24 -11.68
N ARG A 61 6.13 -7.46 -11.29
CA ARG A 61 5.35 -6.52 -10.48
C ARG A 61 5.06 -7.06 -9.09
N TYR A 62 5.09 -6.17 -8.12
CA TYR A 62 4.84 -6.46 -6.71
C TYR A 62 3.93 -5.40 -6.10
N ILE A 63 3.24 -5.76 -5.02
CA ILE A 63 2.68 -4.82 -4.06
C ILE A 63 3.71 -4.58 -2.96
N GLY A 64 3.99 -3.32 -2.64
CA GLY A 64 4.90 -2.97 -1.57
C GLY A 64 4.63 -1.62 -0.95
N ILE A 65 5.31 -1.36 0.15
CA ILE A 65 5.31 -0.09 0.87
C ILE A 65 6.68 0.53 0.68
N TRP A 66 6.75 1.82 0.39
CA TRP A 66 7.98 2.59 0.27
C TRP A 66 7.87 3.92 1.00
N TYR A 67 9.03 4.54 1.27
CA TYR A 67 9.08 5.94 1.69
C TYR A 67 8.62 6.83 0.54
N LYS A 68 7.61 7.66 0.79
CA LYS A 68 7.13 8.66 -0.17
C LYS A 68 8.11 9.82 -0.24
N GLN A 69 9.24 9.61 -0.93
CA GLN A 69 10.25 10.64 -1.14
C GLN A 69 9.82 11.60 -2.26
N ILE A 70 10.21 12.86 -2.14
CA ILE A 70 9.98 13.88 -3.18
C ILE A 70 10.85 13.60 -4.43
N LEU A 71 11.93 12.82 -4.29
CA LEU A 71 12.85 12.50 -5.38
C LEU A 71 12.29 11.36 -6.25
N PRO A 72 11.94 11.60 -7.52
CA PRO A 72 11.22 10.62 -8.36
C PRO A 72 11.98 9.33 -8.67
N HIS A 73 13.27 9.28 -8.41
CA HIS A 73 14.17 8.22 -8.88
C HIS A 73 14.66 7.29 -7.77
N MET A 74 14.29 7.53 -6.51
CA MET A 74 14.70 6.70 -5.38
C MET A 74 13.48 6.17 -4.64
N GLN A 75 13.02 4.99 -5.05
CA GLN A 75 11.97 4.27 -4.32
C GLN A 75 12.62 3.32 -3.31
N THR A 76 12.65 3.74 -2.05
CA THR A 76 13.14 2.89 -0.95
C THR A 76 11.98 2.03 -0.45
N VAL A 77 11.91 0.79 -0.95
CA VAL A 77 10.88 -0.19 -0.58
C VAL A 77 11.22 -0.82 0.76
N VAL A 78 10.28 -0.76 1.71
CA VAL A 78 10.45 -1.23 3.09
C VAL A 78 9.67 -2.50 3.41
N TRP A 79 8.67 -2.85 2.57
CA TRP A 79 7.86 -4.05 2.73
C TRP A 79 7.29 -4.52 1.38
N VAL A 80 7.16 -5.83 1.17
CA VAL A 80 6.66 -6.43 -0.09
C VAL A 80 5.72 -7.59 0.22
N ALA A 81 4.49 -7.54 -0.30
CA ALA A 81 3.47 -8.57 -0.06
C ALA A 81 3.80 -9.88 -0.80
N ASN A 82 3.77 -9.85 -2.13
CA ASN A 82 3.87 -11.02 -2.99
C ASN A 82 5.32 -11.32 -3.40
N ARG A 83 6.27 -11.27 -2.45
CA ARG A 83 7.71 -11.44 -2.75
C ARG A 83 8.03 -12.78 -3.43
N GLU A 84 7.35 -13.85 -2.99
CA GLU A 84 7.56 -15.23 -3.47
C GLU A 84 6.90 -15.49 -4.82
N LYS A 85 5.82 -14.76 -5.13
CA LYS A 85 5.00 -14.95 -6.33
C LYS A 85 4.80 -13.61 -7.05
N PRO A 86 5.83 -13.10 -7.74
CA PRO A 86 5.72 -11.89 -8.54
C PRO A 86 4.68 -12.02 -9.65
N LEU A 87 4.06 -10.90 -10.00
CA LEU A 87 3.17 -10.83 -11.15
C LEU A 87 3.98 -10.61 -12.43
N THR A 88 3.49 -11.16 -13.53
CA THR A 88 3.97 -10.87 -14.90
C THR A 88 2.98 -10.04 -15.70
N ASN A 89 1.74 -9.93 -15.22
CA ASN A 89 0.67 -9.15 -15.80
C ASN A 89 -0.21 -8.64 -14.65
N THR A 90 -0.55 -7.36 -14.67
CA THR A 90 -1.40 -6.70 -13.68
C THR A 90 -2.79 -6.35 -14.19
N SER A 91 -3.10 -6.70 -15.45
CA SER A 91 -4.45 -6.54 -16.00
C SER A 91 -5.48 -7.21 -15.10
N SER A 92 -6.39 -6.40 -14.56
CA SER A 92 -7.45 -6.81 -13.64
C SER A 92 -6.95 -7.39 -12.30
N VAL A 93 -5.69 -7.17 -11.92
CA VAL A 93 -5.17 -7.52 -10.60
C VAL A 93 -5.41 -6.37 -9.64
N VAL A 94 -5.99 -6.67 -8.48
CA VAL A 94 -6.32 -5.66 -7.47
C VAL A 94 -6.01 -6.14 -6.05
N LEU A 95 -5.59 -5.21 -5.20
CA LEU A 95 -5.49 -5.39 -3.75
C LEU A 95 -6.77 -4.88 -3.10
N LYS A 96 -7.45 -5.69 -2.28
CA LYS A 96 -8.64 -5.26 -1.53
C LYS A 96 -8.80 -6.01 -0.21
N VAL A 97 -9.47 -5.38 0.74
CA VAL A 97 -9.94 -6.03 1.97
C VAL A 97 -11.36 -6.55 1.76
N ASN A 98 -11.64 -7.77 2.21
CA ASN A 98 -12.98 -8.35 2.12
C ASN A 98 -13.77 -8.19 3.44
N LYS A 99 -15.05 -8.56 3.42
CA LYS A 99 -15.94 -8.51 4.59
C LYS A 99 -15.51 -9.36 5.80
N TRP A 100 -14.53 -10.25 5.61
CA TRP A 100 -13.98 -11.09 6.68
C TRP A 100 -12.72 -10.51 7.30
N GLY A 101 -12.23 -9.36 6.81
CA GLY A 101 -10.98 -8.77 7.24
C GLY A 101 -9.74 -9.39 6.61
N ILE A 102 -9.89 -10.10 5.49
CA ILE A 102 -8.74 -10.60 4.74
C ILE A 102 -8.35 -9.56 3.70
N LEU A 103 -7.13 -9.06 3.77
CA LEU A 103 -6.51 -8.27 2.71
C LEU A 103 -5.88 -9.24 1.69
N ALA A 104 -6.28 -9.12 0.42
CA ALA A 104 -5.88 -10.06 -0.62
C ALA A 104 -5.57 -9.37 -1.95
N LEU A 105 -4.57 -9.92 -2.65
CA LEU A 105 -4.24 -9.62 -4.02
C LEU A 105 -4.94 -10.65 -4.92
N LEU A 106 -5.89 -10.19 -5.71
CA LEU A 106 -6.74 -11.05 -6.55
C LEU A 106 -6.55 -10.70 -8.02
N ASN A 107 -6.62 -11.69 -8.90
CA ASN A 107 -6.70 -11.45 -10.35
C ASN A 107 -8.15 -11.22 -10.82
N GLY A 108 -8.33 -10.99 -12.13
CA GLY A 108 -9.65 -10.76 -12.73
C GLY A 108 -10.63 -11.94 -12.65
N LYS A 109 -10.17 -13.13 -12.24
CA LYS A 109 -11.00 -14.31 -11.97
C LYS A 109 -11.31 -14.50 -10.47
N ASN A 110 -10.93 -13.53 -9.63
CA ASN A 110 -10.94 -13.63 -8.17
C ASN A 110 -10.04 -14.75 -7.60
N GLU A 111 -9.06 -15.24 -8.37
CA GLU A 111 -8.08 -16.18 -7.84
C GLU A 111 -7.09 -15.43 -6.95
N MET A 112 -6.78 -16.01 -5.80
CA MET A 112 -5.92 -15.41 -4.79
C MET A 112 -4.44 -15.64 -5.12
N ILE A 113 -3.71 -14.54 -5.30
CA ILE A 113 -2.27 -14.56 -5.56
C ILE A 113 -1.50 -14.47 -4.24
N TRP A 114 -1.99 -13.62 -3.34
CA TRP A 114 -1.45 -13.40 -2.00
C TRP A 114 -2.58 -12.96 -1.07
N SER A 115 -2.49 -13.28 0.21
CA SER A 115 -3.42 -12.79 1.23
C SER A 115 -2.81 -12.79 2.62
N THR A 116 -3.45 -12.03 3.51
CA THR A 116 -3.19 -12.09 4.94
C THR A 116 -3.87 -13.30 5.58
N ASN A 117 -3.23 -13.89 6.58
CA ASN A 117 -3.88 -14.86 7.45
C ASN A 117 -4.46 -14.14 8.68
N THR A 118 -5.79 -14.10 8.79
CA THR A 118 -6.52 -13.52 9.92
C THR A 118 -7.31 -14.60 10.63
N SER A 119 -7.20 -14.68 11.96
CA SER A 119 -7.85 -15.71 12.78
C SER A 119 -9.27 -15.35 13.24
N ARG A 120 -9.67 -14.08 13.09
CA ARG A 120 -10.99 -13.56 13.50
C ARG A 120 -11.51 -12.51 12.52
N SER A 121 -12.82 -12.33 12.52
CA SER A 121 -13.51 -11.29 11.74
C SER A 121 -13.99 -10.14 12.64
N VAL A 122 -14.28 -8.99 12.03
CA VAL A 122 -14.82 -7.79 12.69
C VAL A 122 -16.02 -7.25 11.90
N GLN A 123 -16.70 -6.23 12.43
CA GLN A 123 -17.93 -5.72 11.83
C GLN A 123 -17.66 -4.85 10.60
N ASN A 124 -16.66 -3.96 10.68
CA ASN A 124 -16.32 -3.04 9.60
C ASN A 124 -14.83 -3.15 9.23
N PRO A 125 -14.41 -4.19 8.52
CA PRO A 125 -12.99 -4.39 8.23
C PRO A 125 -12.44 -3.32 7.27
N VAL A 126 -11.29 -2.77 7.61
CA VAL A 126 -10.53 -1.82 6.78
C VAL A 126 -9.05 -2.15 6.83
N ALA A 127 -8.33 -1.87 5.75
CA ALA A 127 -6.87 -1.85 5.76
C ALA A 127 -6.37 -0.40 5.83
N VAL A 128 -5.42 -0.10 6.70
CA VAL A 128 -4.91 1.27 6.93
C VAL A 128 -3.39 1.28 6.89
N LEU A 129 -2.80 2.20 6.13
CA LEU A 129 -1.36 2.45 6.12
C LEU A 129 -1.04 3.53 7.16
N LEU A 130 -0.42 3.13 8.26
CA LEU A 130 -0.04 4.05 9.34
C LEU A 130 1.23 4.83 8.99
N ASP A 131 1.43 5.98 9.63
CA ASP A 131 2.64 6.81 9.48
C ASP A 131 3.92 6.14 9.98
N SER A 132 3.81 5.05 10.73
CA SER A 132 4.95 4.20 11.06
C SER A 132 5.42 3.32 9.90
N GLY A 133 4.63 3.22 8.82
CA GLY A 133 4.83 2.29 7.71
C GLY A 133 4.19 0.92 7.94
N ASN A 134 3.50 0.73 9.08
CA ASN A 134 2.75 -0.48 9.37
C ASN A 134 1.42 -0.47 8.60
N LEU A 135 1.23 -1.46 7.74
CA LEU A 135 -0.06 -1.73 7.10
C LEU A 135 -0.84 -2.67 8.00
N VAL A 136 -2.00 -2.22 8.48
CA VAL A 136 -2.81 -2.95 9.44
C VAL A 136 -4.18 -3.26 8.87
N VAL A 137 -4.76 -4.38 9.28
CA VAL A 137 -6.19 -4.67 9.07
C VAL A 137 -6.89 -4.61 10.43
N LYS A 138 -7.96 -3.83 10.54
CA LYS A 138 -8.68 -3.58 11.79
C LYS A 138 -10.18 -3.37 11.57
N ASP A 139 -10.95 -3.27 12.64
CA ASP A 139 -12.30 -2.69 12.57
C ASP A 139 -12.17 -1.17 12.44
N ALA A 140 -12.94 -0.56 11.54
CA ALA A 140 -12.95 0.89 11.34
C ALA A 140 -13.30 1.67 12.62
N ASN A 141 -14.03 1.05 13.55
CA ASN A 141 -14.47 1.65 14.80
C ASN A 141 -13.59 1.27 16.01
N ASP A 142 -12.47 0.56 15.81
CA ASP A 142 -11.57 0.14 16.88
C ASP A 142 -10.12 0.54 16.58
N ASP A 143 -9.65 1.55 17.29
CA ASP A 143 -8.28 2.06 17.16
C ASP A 143 -7.28 1.38 18.09
N ASN A 144 -7.70 0.41 18.93
CA ASN A 144 -6.78 -0.29 19.82
C ASN A 144 -5.80 -1.17 19.01
N PRO A 145 -4.48 -0.92 19.05
CA PRO A 145 -3.50 -1.70 18.30
C PRO A 145 -3.44 -3.19 18.71
N GLU A 146 -3.86 -3.53 19.93
CA GLU A 146 -3.96 -4.92 20.38
C GLU A 146 -5.06 -5.70 19.65
N ASN A 147 -6.03 -4.99 19.09
CA ASN A 147 -7.17 -5.54 18.37
C ASN A 147 -6.96 -5.55 16.84
N PHE A 148 -5.77 -5.26 16.33
CA PHE A 148 -5.51 -5.43 14.90
C PHE A 148 -5.62 -6.91 14.49
N LEU A 149 -6.27 -7.18 13.37
CA LEU A 149 -6.44 -8.52 12.80
C LEU A 149 -5.16 -9.02 12.16
N TRP A 150 -4.42 -8.10 11.55
CA TRP A 150 -3.16 -8.37 10.86
C TRP A 150 -2.32 -7.11 10.82
N GLN A 151 -0.99 -7.27 10.79
CA GLN A 151 -0.01 -6.19 10.73
C GLN A 151 1.16 -6.61 9.85
N SER A 152 1.61 -5.74 8.94
CA SER A 152 2.78 -6.00 8.09
C SER A 152 4.06 -6.14 8.92
N PHE A 153 4.12 -5.48 10.07
CA PHE A 153 5.26 -5.55 10.98
C PHE A 153 5.51 -6.95 11.58
N HIS A 154 4.50 -7.82 11.60
CA HIS A 154 4.68 -9.22 11.99
C HIS A 154 5.28 -10.09 10.87
N PHE A 155 5.38 -9.56 9.65
CA PHE A 155 5.90 -10.24 8.47
C PHE A 155 6.94 -9.34 7.78
N PRO A 156 8.07 -9.04 8.45
CA PRO A 156 9.11 -8.18 7.88
C PRO A 156 9.73 -8.82 6.64
N THR A 157 10.19 -7.98 5.71
CA THR A 157 10.99 -8.41 4.57
C THR A 157 12.48 -8.22 4.87
N ASP A 158 13.14 -7.27 4.20
CA ASP A 158 14.58 -7.06 4.28
C ASP A 158 14.92 -5.75 5.03
N THR A 159 13.89 -4.98 5.44
CA THR A 159 14.04 -3.70 6.14
C THR A 159 13.37 -3.76 7.51
N HIS A 160 14.03 -3.18 8.52
CA HIS A 160 13.48 -3.02 9.87
C HIS A 160 13.14 -1.54 10.12
N LEU A 161 11.87 -1.23 10.36
CA LEU A 161 11.40 0.11 10.69
C LEU A 161 11.44 0.36 12.22
N PRO A 162 11.53 1.62 12.69
CA PRO A 162 11.75 1.94 14.10
C PRO A 162 10.74 1.34 15.09
N GLU A 163 9.48 1.17 14.66
CA GLU A 163 8.39 0.63 15.49
C GLU A 163 8.17 -0.88 15.31
N MET A 164 8.96 -1.55 14.47
CA MET A 164 8.94 -3.01 14.38
C MET A 164 9.49 -3.62 15.67
N LYS A 165 8.75 -4.57 16.24
CA LYS A 165 9.21 -5.31 17.43
C LYS A 165 10.07 -6.48 16.98
N LEU A 166 11.36 -6.46 17.34
CA LEU A 166 12.27 -7.59 17.15
C LEU A 166 12.04 -8.63 18.26
N GLY A 167 11.37 -9.75 17.95
CA GLY A 167 11.17 -10.82 18.93
C GLY A 167 10.15 -11.87 18.51
N LYS A 168 10.32 -13.11 18.99
CA LYS A 168 9.38 -14.22 18.73
C LYS A 168 8.07 -13.93 19.46
N ASN A 169 7.00 -13.61 18.73
CA ASN A 169 5.65 -13.56 19.27
C ASN A 169 5.24 -14.99 19.68
N LEU A 170 5.46 -15.36 20.95
CA LEU A 170 5.15 -16.69 21.49
C LEU A 170 3.66 -17.06 21.43
N LYS A 171 2.78 -16.11 21.09
CA LYS A 171 1.33 -16.31 20.93
C LYS A 171 0.90 -16.88 19.57
N ASN A 172 1.79 -16.91 18.55
CA ASN A 172 1.46 -17.40 17.20
C ASN A 172 2.07 -18.76 16.86
N THR A 173 2.39 -19.59 17.87
CA THR A 173 2.80 -20.99 17.63
C THR A 173 1.55 -21.83 17.35
N ALA A 174 0.92 -21.57 16.21
CA ALA A 174 0.00 -22.50 15.57
C ALA A 174 0.30 -22.46 14.07
N ILE A 175 1.00 -23.52 13.64
CA ILE A 175 1.15 -24.01 12.26
C ILE A 175 1.81 -23.07 11.24
N VAL A 176 3.12 -22.89 11.39
CA VAL A 176 4.05 -23.02 10.25
C VAL A 176 4.68 -24.41 10.35
N GLU A 177 3.87 -25.45 10.16
CA GLU A 177 4.38 -26.74 9.71
C GLU A 177 3.79 -26.99 8.33
N LYS A 178 4.63 -26.76 7.33
CA LYS A 178 4.84 -27.64 6.18
C LYS A 178 3.57 -28.10 5.46
N LEU A 179 3.31 -27.52 4.28
CA LEU A 179 3.15 -28.21 2.98
C LEU A 179 3.31 -27.20 1.85
#